data_AF-N9R703-F1
#
_entry.id   AF-N9R703-F1
#
_cell.length_a   1.000
_cell.length_b   1.000
_cell.length_c   1.000
_cell.angle_alpha   90.00
_cell.angle_beta   90.00
_cell.angle_gamma   90.00
#
_symmetry.space_group_name_H-M   'P 1'
#
loop_
_entity.id
_entity.type
_entity.pdbx_description
1 polymer ?
#
loop_
_entity_poly.entity_id
_entity_poly.type
_entity_poly.pdbx_seq_one_letter_code
_entity_poly.pdbx_strand_id
1 'polypeptide(L)'
;MDNLQLSKKIKEDILQKIKSINLLDKQRWGLRKKCINNFLNINIGINNDLKLESQTLSDAILNATATLIDYYFIYCTLAIGANVEKIRKVQYRSINKKFILDHRSFDKKIKEDTSLEWYREKINLKIKEASGLSSTEIGLHDYWYCYLGDALSSTLYEYGVDIPKTISFDFDESDLTFKIPEKITDFAECILPFYCNPQMNTGVKYSIYLDINNCLKHNTIPYVIYKSETFKNPVETRIFEYFEIKNYKNVFLKDGFLKDIATISFDELKENLKFKKVYGNFEICSLEEKWEIGKVIDIDLKNGYIDEDGNKLYFYLGSVLISKTRDSILVDANSSYRDTLSRLISDIKRGIEYLENKNLYNYK
;
A
#
# COMPACT_ATOMS: atom_id res chain seq x y z
N MET A 1 -27.81 -3.38 17.97
CA MET A 1 -26.64 -4.24 18.23
C MET A 1 -25.55 -3.32 18.73
N ASP A 2 -25.02 -3.56 19.92
CA ASP A 2 -23.97 -2.72 20.50
C ASP A 2 -22.67 -2.79 19.66
N ASN A 3 -21.90 -1.70 19.64
CA ASN A 3 -20.64 -1.55 18.91
C ASN A 3 -19.66 -2.68 19.24
N LEU A 4 -19.60 -3.10 20.51
CA LEU A 4 -18.72 -4.18 20.96
C LEU A 4 -19.11 -5.53 20.34
N GLN A 5 -20.41 -5.80 20.24
CA GLN A 5 -20.93 -7.03 19.64
C GLN A 5 -20.69 -7.06 18.12
N LEU A 6 -20.86 -5.92 17.44
CA LEU A 6 -20.54 -5.82 16.02
C LEU A 6 -19.04 -5.98 15.76
N SER A 7 -18.19 -5.31 16.55
CA SER A 7 -16.74 -5.38 16.43
C SER A 7 -16.24 -6.83 16.57
N LYS A 8 -16.77 -7.60 17.52
CA LYS A 8 -16.49 -9.03 17.67
C LYS A 8 -16.88 -9.85 16.42
N LYS A 9 -18.07 -9.61 15.86
CA LYS A 9 -18.51 -10.29 14.62
C LYS A 9 -17.61 -9.95 13.43
N ILE A 10 -17.23 -8.68 13.27
CA ILE A 10 -16.33 -8.27 12.19
C ILE A 10 -14.94 -8.88 12.37
N LYS A 11 -14.44 -9.01 13.61
CA LYS A 11 -13.22 -9.77 13.89
C LYS A 11 -13.34 -11.22 13.43
N GLU A 12 -14.45 -11.89 13.75
CA GLU A 12 -14.72 -13.26 13.29
C GLU A 12 -14.73 -13.35 11.76
N ASP A 13 -15.37 -12.39 11.08
CA ASP A 13 -15.38 -12.29 9.62
C ASP A 13 -13.97 -12.09 9.04
N ILE A 14 -13.14 -11.25 9.65
CA ILE A 14 -11.73 -11.06 9.27
C ILE A 14 -10.96 -12.38 9.38
N LEU A 15 -11.08 -13.08 10.52
CA LEU A 15 -10.40 -14.35 10.74
C LEU A 15 -10.88 -15.43 9.75
N GLN A 16 -12.17 -15.46 9.44
CA GLN A 16 -12.73 -16.38 8.45
C GLN A 16 -12.28 -16.02 7.02
N LYS A 17 -12.15 -14.73 6.70
CA LYS A 17 -11.61 -14.26 5.43
C LYS A 17 -10.14 -14.66 5.26
N ILE A 18 -9.32 -14.53 6.30
CA ILE A 18 -7.93 -15.00 6.32
C ILE A 18 -7.86 -16.50 6.03
N LYS A 19 -8.71 -17.32 6.67
CA LYS A 19 -8.78 -18.77 6.39
C LYS A 19 -9.13 -19.04 4.93
N SER A 20 -10.12 -18.32 4.39
CA SER A 20 -10.57 -18.47 3.00
C SER A 20 -9.46 -18.11 2.01
N ILE A 21 -8.73 -17.02 2.26
CA ILE A 21 -7.59 -16.60 1.44
C ILE A 21 -6.49 -17.66 1.45
N ASN A 22 -6.13 -18.20 2.62
CA ASN A 22 -5.10 -19.24 2.72
C ASN A 22 -5.49 -20.52 1.97
N LEU A 23 -6.78 -20.88 1.96
CA LEU A 23 -7.28 -22.02 1.18
C LEU A 23 -7.16 -21.77 -0.32
N LEU A 24 -7.55 -20.59 -0.80
CA LEU A 24 -7.43 -20.19 -2.20
C LEU A 24 -5.96 -20.14 -2.65
N ASP A 25 -5.07 -19.57 -1.84
CA ASP A 25 -3.62 -19.53 -2.13
C ASP A 25 -3.03 -20.95 -2.22
N LYS A 26 -3.42 -21.86 -1.33
CA LYS A 26 -3.00 -23.26 -1.37
C LYS A 26 -3.48 -23.96 -2.65
N GLN A 27 -4.73 -23.74 -3.05
CA GLN A 27 -5.27 -24.28 -4.31
C GLN A 27 -4.50 -23.74 -5.52
N ARG A 28 -4.30 -22.42 -5.56
CA ARG A 28 -3.55 -21.75 -6.62
C ARG A 28 -2.11 -22.27 -6.72
N TRP A 29 -1.44 -22.47 -5.59
CA TRP A 29 -0.10 -23.05 -5.55
C TRP A 29 -0.05 -24.48 -6.11
N GLY A 30 -1.05 -25.31 -5.79
CA GLY A 30 -1.19 -26.65 -6.36
C GLY A 30 -1.39 -26.63 -7.88
N LEU A 31 -2.18 -25.68 -8.38
CA LEU A 31 -2.46 -25.50 -9.81
C LEU A 31 -1.25 -24.96 -10.57
N ARG A 32 -0.45 -24.07 -9.96
CA ARG A 32 0.71 -23.41 -10.57
C ARG A 32 1.69 -24.40 -11.22
N LYS A 33 1.98 -25.54 -10.56
CA LYS A 33 2.86 -26.58 -11.12
C LYS A 33 2.33 -27.13 -12.45
N LYS A 34 1.01 -27.33 -12.54
CA LYS A 34 0.34 -27.78 -13.78
C LYS A 34 0.43 -26.71 -14.86
N CYS A 35 0.21 -25.44 -14.50
CA CYS A 35 0.31 -24.31 -15.43
C CYS A 35 1.74 -24.13 -15.98
N ILE A 36 2.77 -24.26 -15.14
CA ILE A 36 4.18 -24.20 -15.55
C ILE A 36 4.51 -25.35 -16.51
N ASN A 37 4.12 -26.59 -16.19
CA ASN A 37 4.35 -27.73 -17.07
C ASN A 37 3.63 -27.55 -18.42
N ASN A 38 2.40 -27.03 -18.40
CA ASN A 38 1.64 -26.72 -19.60
C ASN A 38 2.32 -25.61 -20.44
N PHE A 39 2.90 -24.59 -19.79
CA PHE A 39 3.63 -23.51 -20.45
C PHE A 39 4.93 -24.01 -21.11
N LEU A 40 5.63 -24.95 -20.49
CA LEU A 40 6.86 -25.55 -21.03
C LEU A 40 6.60 -26.53 -22.18
N ASN A 41 5.46 -27.21 -22.20
CA ASN A 41 5.14 -28.24 -23.19
C ASN A 41 4.41 -27.65 -24.41
N ILE A 42 5.16 -27.00 -25.31
CA ILE A 42 4.65 -26.34 -26.53
C ILE A 42 3.85 -27.32 -27.43
N ASN A 43 4.17 -28.61 -27.40
CA ASN A 43 3.56 -29.64 -28.26
C ASN A 43 2.16 -30.10 -27.84
N ILE A 44 1.68 -29.74 -26.63
CA ILE A 44 0.39 -30.24 -26.08
C ILE A 44 -0.76 -29.26 -26.37
N GLY A 45 -0.46 -28.10 -26.94
CA GLY A 45 -1.43 -27.02 -27.11
C GLY A 45 -1.75 -26.32 -25.79
N ILE A 46 -2.26 -25.10 -25.88
CA ILE A 46 -2.60 -24.31 -24.70
C ILE A 46 -3.84 -24.91 -24.03
N ASN A 47 -3.68 -25.52 -22.85
CA ASN A 47 -4.83 -25.87 -22.01
C ASN A 47 -5.49 -24.59 -21.45
N ASN A 48 -6.60 -24.18 -22.07
CA ASN A 48 -7.33 -22.96 -21.71
C ASN A 48 -8.07 -23.08 -20.37
N ASP A 49 -8.53 -24.28 -20.00
CA ASP A 49 -9.23 -24.51 -18.74
C ASP A 49 -8.30 -24.29 -17.54
N LEU A 50 -7.07 -24.80 -17.61
CA LEU A 50 -6.06 -24.56 -16.56
C LEU A 50 -5.70 -23.08 -16.44
N LYS A 51 -5.65 -22.34 -17.55
CA LYS A 51 -5.41 -20.90 -17.55
C LYS A 51 -6.57 -20.15 -16.90
N LEU A 52 -7.81 -20.51 -17.26
CA LEU A 52 -9.01 -19.91 -16.71
C LEU A 52 -9.14 -20.18 -15.21
N GLU A 53 -8.85 -21.40 -14.77
CA GLU A 53 -8.86 -21.77 -13.34
C GLU A 53 -7.81 -20.98 -12.55
N SER A 54 -6.60 -20.82 -13.10
CA SER A 54 -5.53 -20.02 -12.48
C SER A 54 -5.89 -18.54 -12.37
N GLN A 55 -6.48 -17.98 -13.43
CA GLN A 55 -6.99 -16.61 -13.40
C GLN A 55 -8.09 -16.44 -12.35
N THR A 56 -9.07 -17.35 -12.33
CA THR A 56 -10.21 -17.31 -11.41
C THR A 56 -9.75 -17.33 -9.95
N LEU A 57 -8.78 -18.18 -9.63
CA LEU A 57 -8.18 -18.22 -8.29
C LEU A 57 -7.43 -16.93 -7.96
N SER A 58 -6.68 -16.38 -8.91
CA SER A 58 -5.94 -15.11 -8.72
C SER A 58 -6.89 -13.94 -8.46
N ASP A 59 -7.99 -13.86 -9.21
CA ASP A 59 -9.02 -12.84 -9.07
C ASP A 59 -9.78 -12.98 -7.74
N ALA A 60 -10.06 -14.22 -7.32
CA ALA A 60 -10.71 -14.50 -6.05
C ALA A 60 -9.83 -14.08 -4.86
N ILE A 61 -8.52 -14.35 -4.92
CA ILE A 61 -7.57 -13.93 -3.87
C ILE A 61 -7.46 -12.40 -3.85
N LEU A 62 -7.32 -11.72 -5.00
CA LEU A 62 -7.24 -10.25 -5.07
C LEU A 62 -8.48 -9.56 -4.48
N ASN A 63 -9.67 -10.04 -4.82
CA ASN A 63 -10.93 -9.53 -4.27
C ASN A 63 -11.04 -9.80 -2.76
N ALA A 64 -10.64 -11.00 -2.32
CA ALA A 64 -10.65 -11.34 -0.90
C ALA A 64 -9.65 -10.50 -0.10
N THR A 65 -8.47 -10.19 -0.65
CA THR A 65 -7.47 -9.29 -0.07
C THR A 65 -8.04 -7.88 0.10
N ALA A 66 -8.66 -7.31 -0.94
CA ALA A 66 -9.27 -5.98 -0.84
C ALA A 66 -10.38 -5.94 0.23
N THR A 67 -11.24 -6.96 0.25
CA THR A 67 -12.30 -7.09 1.26
C THR A 67 -11.73 -7.22 2.68
N LEU A 68 -10.64 -7.96 2.85
CA LEU A 68 -9.97 -8.12 4.14
C LEU A 68 -9.48 -6.79 4.70
N ILE A 69 -8.89 -5.93 3.87
CA ILE A 69 -8.43 -4.60 4.28
C ILE A 69 -9.62 -3.72 4.67
N ASP A 70 -10.69 -3.71 3.87
CA ASP A 70 -11.90 -2.95 4.16
C ASP A 70 -12.49 -3.35 5.53
N TYR A 71 -12.63 -4.65 5.80
CA TYR A 71 -13.15 -5.16 7.08
C TYR A 71 -12.23 -4.80 8.25
N TYR A 72 -10.91 -4.85 8.05
CA TYR A 72 -9.95 -4.46 9.07
C TYR A 72 -10.08 -2.99 9.47
N PHE A 73 -10.26 -2.08 8.51
CA PHE A 73 -10.48 -0.66 8.80
C PHE A 73 -11.79 -0.41 9.54
N ILE A 74 -12.87 -1.13 9.18
CA ILE A 74 -14.13 -1.07 9.91
C ILE A 74 -13.94 -1.57 11.35
N TYR A 75 -13.23 -2.69 11.54
CA TYR A 75 -12.92 -3.21 12.87
C TYR A 75 -12.16 -2.19 13.72
N CYS A 76 -11.09 -1.59 13.19
CA CYS A 76 -10.29 -0.60 13.92
C CYS A 76 -11.13 0.60 14.35
N THR A 77 -11.95 1.15 13.44
CA THR A 77 -12.77 2.33 13.74
C THR A 77 -13.87 2.04 14.76
N LEU A 78 -14.50 0.87 14.69
CA LEU A 78 -15.47 0.43 15.71
C LEU A 78 -14.82 0.22 17.08
N ALA A 79 -13.64 -0.42 17.12
CA ALA A 79 -12.90 -0.65 18.37
C ALA A 79 -12.48 0.67 19.05
N ILE A 80 -12.26 1.73 18.27
CA ILE A 80 -11.89 3.07 18.75
C ILE A 80 -13.13 3.91 19.13
N GLY A 81 -14.34 3.40 18.89
CA GLY A 81 -15.59 4.01 19.33
C GLY A 81 -16.36 4.77 18.25
N ALA A 82 -16.20 4.40 16.97
CA ALA A 82 -17.10 4.87 15.91
C ALA A 82 -18.55 4.46 16.21
N ASN A 83 -19.50 5.37 16.02
CA ASN A 83 -20.92 5.00 16.09
C ASN A 83 -21.29 4.27 14.78
N VAL A 84 -21.79 3.03 14.90
CA VAL A 84 -22.23 2.20 13.76
C VAL A 84 -23.18 2.92 12.82
N GLU A 85 -24.14 3.67 13.36
CA GLU A 85 -25.12 4.42 12.58
C GLU A 85 -24.50 5.60 11.82
N LYS A 86 -23.29 6.01 12.22
CA LYS A 86 -22.53 7.11 11.61
C LYS A 86 -21.39 6.63 10.71
N ILE A 87 -21.21 5.32 10.51
CA ILE A 87 -20.24 4.80 9.54
C ILE A 87 -20.71 5.18 8.14
N ARG A 88 -20.03 6.16 7.54
CA ARG A 88 -20.35 6.68 6.20
C ARG A 88 -19.48 6.07 5.10
N LYS A 89 -18.49 5.27 5.48
CA LYS A 89 -17.44 4.79 4.58
C LYS A 89 -16.87 3.46 5.05
N VAL A 90 -16.67 2.56 4.11
CA VAL A 90 -16.20 1.17 4.35
C VAL A 90 -14.97 0.81 3.53
N GLN A 91 -14.50 1.73 2.69
CA GLN A 91 -13.40 1.49 1.76
C GLN A 91 -12.09 2.07 2.28
N TYR A 92 -11.06 1.24 2.24
CA TYR A 92 -9.68 1.65 2.45
C TYR A 92 -9.28 2.82 1.54
N ARG A 93 -8.55 3.77 2.14
CA ARG A 93 -7.77 4.77 1.41
C ARG A 93 -6.35 4.75 1.96
N SER A 94 -5.36 4.63 1.08
CA SER A 94 -3.96 4.79 1.47
C SER A 94 -3.71 6.22 1.95
N ILE A 95 -3.03 6.37 3.08
CA ILE A 95 -2.52 7.67 3.53
C ILE A 95 -1.26 7.96 2.71
N ASN A 96 -1.48 8.61 1.57
CA ASN A 96 -0.48 9.01 0.60
C ASN A 96 -0.41 10.55 0.50
N LYS A 97 0.52 11.07 -0.31
CA LYS A 97 0.67 12.51 -0.58
C LYS A 97 -0.66 13.21 -0.85
N LYS A 98 -1.44 12.72 -1.82
CA LYS A 98 -2.75 13.29 -2.18
C LYS A 98 -3.67 13.35 -0.96
N PHE A 99 -3.78 12.24 -0.22
CA PHE A 99 -4.64 12.16 0.96
C PHE A 99 -4.21 13.13 2.07
N ILE A 100 -2.92 13.23 2.37
CA ILE A 100 -2.38 14.15 3.37
C ILE A 100 -2.69 15.60 2.98
N LEU A 101 -2.44 15.94 1.71
CA LEU A 101 -2.67 17.29 1.21
C LEU A 101 -4.15 17.66 1.11
N ASP A 102 -5.05 16.70 0.84
CA ASP A 102 -6.50 16.94 0.75
C ASP A 102 -7.15 17.22 2.12
N HIS A 103 -6.53 16.79 3.23
CA HIS A 103 -7.08 16.88 4.58
C HIS A 103 -6.32 17.83 5.51
N ARG A 104 -5.34 18.57 4.99
CA ARG A 104 -4.59 19.56 5.75
C ARG A 104 -5.48 20.65 6.35
N SER A 105 -5.12 21.16 7.53
CA SER A 105 -5.76 22.33 8.14
C SER A 105 -5.34 23.68 7.55
N PHE A 106 -4.40 23.70 6.60
CA PHE A 106 -3.85 24.94 6.02
C PHE A 106 -4.58 25.39 4.74
N ASP A 107 -5.02 26.65 4.72
CA ASP A 107 -5.61 27.27 3.54
C ASP A 107 -4.63 27.31 2.36
N LYS A 108 -5.13 26.96 1.17
CA LYS A 108 -4.36 27.01 -0.07
C LYS A 108 -4.20 28.46 -0.52
N LYS A 109 -2.97 28.99 -0.55
CA LYS A 109 -2.68 30.19 -1.33
C LYS A 109 -2.70 29.82 -2.82
N ILE A 110 -3.38 30.64 -3.62
CA ILE A 110 -3.68 30.39 -5.05
C ILE A 110 -2.41 30.15 -5.92
N LYS A 111 -1.23 30.55 -5.44
CA LYS A 111 0.06 30.49 -6.18
C LYS A 111 1.07 29.44 -5.68
N GLU A 112 0.75 28.65 -4.65
CA GLU A 112 1.70 27.66 -4.11
C GLU A 112 1.44 26.27 -4.71
N ASP A 113 2.45 25.71 -5.39
CA ASP A 113 2.48 24.28 -5.71
C ASP A 113 2.54 23.51 -4.40
N THR A 114 1.44 22.83 -4.06
CA THR A 114 1.37 22.15 -2.78
C THR A 114 2.15 20.85 -2.83
N SER A 115 3.26 20.80 -2.10
CA SER A 115 4.12 19.64 -1.92
C SER A 115 4.09 19.15 -0.47
N LEU A 116 4.55 17.93 -0.22
CA LEU A 116 4.76 17.43 1.15
C LEU A 116 5.88 18.18 1.85
N GLU A 117 6.85 18.73 1.12
CA GLU A 117 7.86 19.63 1.66
C GLU A 117 7.26 20.93 2.19
N TRP A 118 6.43 21.62 1.39
CA TRP A 118 5.72 22.81 1.85
C TRP A 118 4.84 22.51 3.06
N TYR A 119 4.15 21.35 3.06
CA TYR A 119 3.34 20.93 4.19
C TYR A 119 4.19 20.68 5.44
N ARG A 120 5.38 20.08 5.29
CA ARG A 120 6.37 19.89 6.35
C ARG A 120 6.79 21.23 6.97
N GLU A 121 7.09 22.24 6.16
CA GLU A 121 7.43 23.58 6.65
C GLU A 121 6.30 24.19 7.47
N LYS A 122 5.05 24.07 7.01
CA LYS A 122 3.88 24.56 7.75
C LYS A 122 3.68 23.85 9.09
N ILE A 123 3.88 22.54 9.13
CA ILE A 123 3.83 21.77 10.38
C ILE A 123 4.96 22.20 11.33
N ASN A 124 6.18 22.36 10.83
CA ASN A 124 7.32 22.81 11.65
C ASN A 124 7.06 24.20 12.26
N LEU A 125 6.45 25.11 11.51
CA LEU A 125 6.03 26.42 12.01
C LEU A 125 4.94 26.29 13.08
N LYS A 126 3.89 25.50 12.82
CA LYS A 126 2.80 25.27 13.79
C LYS A 126 3.31 24.63 15.09
N ILE A 127 4.26 23.70 15.01
CA ILE A 127 4.94 23.13 16.18
C ILE A 127 5.66 24.24 16.96
N LYS A 128 6.48 25.05 16.28
CA LYS A 128 7.22 26.14 16.92
C LYS A 128 6.32 27.19 17.56
N GLU A 129 5.21 27.52 16.92
CA GLU A 129 4.21 28.46 17.44
C GLU A 129 3.50 27.90 18.69
N ALA A 130 3.24 26.59 18.73
CA ALA A 130 2.54 25.94 19.83
C ALA A 130 3.44 25.60 21.03
N SER A 131 4.70 25.21 20.80
CA SER A 131 5.61 24.75 21.87
C SER A 131 6.76 25.71 22.19
N GLY A 132 7.03 26.68 21.32
CA GLY A 132 8.25 27.51 21.40
C GLY A 132 9.54 26.79 20.98
N LEU A 133 9.47 25.48 20.68
CA LEU A 133 10.62 24.64 20.34
C LEU A 133 10.75 24.45 18.83
N SER A 134 11.97 24.17 18.36
CA SER A 134 12.17 23.71 16.99
C SER A 134 11.67 22.27 16.81
N SER A 135 11.32 21.88 15.59
CA SER A 135 10.86 20.51 15.29
C SER A 135 11.90 19.43 15.60
N THR A 136 13.18 19.77 15.68
CA THR A 136 14.27 18.85 16.04
C THR A 136 14.38 18.58 17.54
N GLU A 137 13.74 19.42 18.37
CA GLU A 137 13.70 19.28 19.82
C GLU A 137 12.49 18.48 20.31
N ILE A 138 11.52 18.22 19.42
CA ILE A 138 10.32 17.43 19.72
C ILE A 138 10.60 15.95 19.47
N GLY A 139 10.04 15.09 20.34
CA GLY A 139 10.08 13.65 20.16
C GLY A 139 9.52 13.23 18.79
N LEU A 140 10.20 12.29 18.11
CA LEU A 140 9.80 11.82 16.78
C LEU A 140 8.36 11.32 16.73
N HIS A 141 7.90 10.68 17.80
CA HIS A 141 6.52 10.21 17.95
C HIS A 141 5.53 11.37 17.76
N ASP A 142 5.67 12.42 18.58
CA ASP A 142 4.77 13.57 18.58
C ASP A 142 4.83 14.36 17.28
N TYR A 143 6.02 14.48 16.70
CA TYR A 143 6.20 15.07 15.39
C TYR A 143 5.31 14.41 14.33
N TRP A 144 5.31 13.08 14.26
CA TRP A 144 4.54 12.35 13.27
C TRP A 144 3.03 12.44 13.50
N TYR A 145 2.59 12.53 14.75
CA TYR A 145 1.19 12.82 15.05
C TYR A 145 0.80 14.25 14.71
N CYS A 146 1.71 15.21 14.85
CA CYS A 146 1.47 16.56 14.36
C CYS A 146 1.36 16.56 12.83
N TYR A 147 2.25 15.84 12.14
CA TYR A 147 2.29 15.81 10.68
C TYR A 147 1.08 15.08 10.07
N LEU A 148 0.72 13.90 10.56
CA LEU A 148 -0.38 13.08 10.03
C LEU A 148 -1.72 13.34 10.71
N GLY A 149 -1.72 14.13 11.79
CA GLY A 149 -2.84 14.33 12.68
C GLY A 149 -4.14 14.69 11.98
N ASP A 150 -4.13 15.72 11.14
CA ASP A 150 -5.33 16.17 10.43
C ASP A 150 -5.88 15.09 9.48
N ALA A 151 -5.00 14.36 8.79
CA ALA A 151 -5.39 13.27 7.90
C ALA A 151 -6.03 12.10 8.67
N LEU A 152 -5.47 11.74 9.83
CA LEU A 152 -6.00 10.71 10.72
C LEU A 152 -7.32 11.14 11.36
N SER A 153 -7.38 12.38 11.85
CA SER A 153 -8.56 12.95 12.50
C SER A 153 -9.72 13.05 11.52
N SER A 154 -9.46 13.54 10.31
CA SER A 154 -10.49 13.60 9.27
C SER A 154 -10.95 12.21 8.85
N THR A 155 -10.06 11.21 8.82
CA THR A 155 -10.46 9.82 8.57
C THR A 155 -11.41 9.33 9.65
N LEU A 156 -11.01 9.39 10.92
CA LEU A 156 -11.84 8.94 12.03
C LEU A 156 -13.19 9.68 12.10
N TYR A 157 -13.19 10.99 11.83
CA TYR A 157 -14.41 11.79 11.71
C TYR A 157 -15.34 11.30 10.59
N GLU A 158 -14.80 11.03 9.39
CA GLU A 158 -15.57 10.46 8.28
C GLU A 158 -16.15 9.08 8.60
N TYR A 159 -15.46 8.29 9.41
CA TYR A 159 -15.89 6.98 9.88
C TYR A 159 -16.85 7.05 11.08
N GLY A 160 -17.20 8.25 11.55
CA GLY A 160 -18.22 8.45 12.58
C GLY A 160 -17.70 8.40 14.02
N VAL A 161 -16.39 8.52 14.22
CA VAL A 161 -15.79 8.70 15.54
C VAL A 161 -16.01 10.14 16.02
N ASP A 162 -16.44 10.30 17.27
CA ASP A 162 -16.65 11.61 17.87
C ASP A 162 -15.31 12.25 18.27
N ILE A 163 -14.71 12.95 17.30
CA ILE A 163 -13.52 13.80 17.42
C ILE A 163 -13.62 14.97 16.42
N PRO A 164 -12.87 16.07 16.59
CA PRO A 164 -12.80 17.13 15.60
C PRO A 164 -12.23 16.63 14.25
N LYS A 165 -12.62 17.28 13.14
CA LYS A 165 -12.08 16.94 11.80
C LYS A 165 -10.59 17.27 11.66
N THR A 166 -10.11 18.29 12.37
CA THR A 166 -8.72 18.77 12.37
C THR A 166 -8.20 18.82 13.81
N ILE A 167 -6.92 18.56 14.02
CA ILE A 167 -6.33 18.50 15.36
C ILE A 167 -5.86 19.91 15.81
N SER A 168 -6.23 20.28 17.04
CA SER A 168 -5.54 21.30 17.82
C SER A 168 -4.36 20.65 18.56
N PHE A 169 -3.17 21.20 18.38
CA PHE A 169 -1.97 20.73 19.07
C PHE A 169 -1.84 21.51 20.37
N ASP A 170 -2.12 20.85 21.49
CA ASP A 170 -1.88 21.41 22.81
C ASP A 170 -0.55 20.86 23.32
N PHE A 171 0.40 21.74 23.63
CA PHE A 171 1.72 21.36 24.13
C PHE A 171 1.71 21.32 25.67
N ASP A 172 2.25 20.25 26.25
CA ASP A 172 2.49 20.14 27.68
C ASP A 172 3.94 20.53 28.01
N GLU A 173 4.11 21.67 28.67
CA GLU A 173 5.42 22.15 29.07
C GLU A 173 6.09 21.28 30.14
N SER A 174 5.32 20.56 30.99
CA SER A 174 5.92 19.73 32.04
C SER A 174 6.60 18.49 31.49
N ASP A 175 6.00 17.91 30.45
CA ASP A 175 6.40 16.63 29.88
C ASP A 175 7.09 16.81 28.53
N LEU A 176 7.16 18.05 28.02
CA LEU A 176 7.71 18.43 26.72
C LEU A 176 7.11 17.63 25.55
N THR A 177 5.80 17.38 25.60
CA THR A 177 5.08 16.54 24.64
C THR A 177 3.80 17.19 24.15
N PHE A 178 3.34 16.80 22.97
CA PHE A 178 2.03 17.20 22.45
C PHE A 178 0.93 16.27 22.98
N LYS A 179 -0.18 16.85 23.45
CA LYS A 179 -1.38 16.11 23.83
C LYS A 179 -2.12 15.64 22.59
N ILE A 180 -1.83 14.41 22.17
CA ILE A 180 -2.51 13.77 21.05
C ILE A 180 -3.71 12.96 21.59
N PRO A 181 -4.92 13.12 21.03
CA PRO A 181 -6.06 12.31 21.41
C PRO A 181 -5.77 10.82 21.26
N GLU A 182 -6.09 10.05 22.30
CA GLU A 182 -5.82 8.61 22.37
C GLU A 182 -6.44 7.81 21.20
N LYS A 183 -7.62 8.23 20.73
CA LYS A 183 -8.27 7.62 19.56
C LYS A 183 -7.43 7.74 18.28
N ILE A 184 -6.65 8.80 18.16
CA ILE A 184 -5.80 9.07 16.99
C ILE A 184 -4.52 8.25 17.07
N THR A 185 -3.92 8.14 18.26
CA THR A 185 -2.75 7.28 18.47
C THR A 185 -3.08 5.80 18.25
N ASP A 186 -4.22 5.34 18.77
CA ASP A 186 -4.69 3.96 18.56
C ASP A 186 -4.93 3.64 17.10
N PHE A 187 -5.61 4.55 16.39
CA PHE A 187 -5.86 4.36 14.99
C PHE A 187 -4.55 4.27 14.22
N ALA A 188 -3.64 5.20 14.49
CA ALA A 188 -2.36 5.25 13.81
C ALA A 188 -1.54 3.97 14.00
N GLU A 189 -1.47 3.41 15.21
CA GLU A 189 -0.72 2.17 15.45
C GLU A 189 -1.30 0.99 14.66
N CYS A 190 -2.63 0.92 14.57
CA CYS A 190 -3.32 -0.12 13.82
C CYS A 190 -3.06 0.00 12.31
N ILE A 191 -3.18 1.21 11.77
CA ILE A 191 -3.11 1.42 10.32
C ILE A 191 -1.72 1.81 9.80
N LEU A 192 -0.71 1.88 10.68
CA LEU A 192 0.68 2.19 10.36
C LEU A 192 1.23 1.44 9.14
N PRO A 193 0.98 0.12 8.97
CA PRO A 193 1.50 -0.64 7.82
C PRO A 193 0.96 -0.18 6.47
N PHE A 194 -0.09 0.65 6.46
CA PHE A 194 -0.76 1.13 5.26
C PHE A 194 -0.35 2.55 4.86
N TYR A 195 0.66 3.13 5.52
CA TYR A 195 1.13 4.48 5.25
C TYR A 195 2.06 4.54 4.04
N CYS A 196 1.84 5.53 3.18
CA CYS A 196 2.64 5.80 1.98
C CYS A 196 3.20 7.23 2.08
N ASN A 197 4.11 7.47 3.02
CA ASN A 197 4.74 8.76 3.29
C ASN A 197 6.27 8.60 3.48
N PRO A 198 7.05 9.70 3.49
CA PRO A 198 8.51 9.66 3.58
C PRO A 198 9.10 8.80 4.70
N GLN A 199 8.39 8.64 5.81
CA GLN A 199 8.90 7.93 6.98
C GLN A 199 8.60 6.44 6.93
N MET A 200 7.37 6.09 6.59
CA MET A 200 6.88 4.73 6.79
C MET A 200 6.93 3.92 5.50
N ASN A 201 6.53 4.51 4.37
CA ASN A 201 6.42 3.93 3.01
C ASN A 201 5.96 2.45 2.86
N THR A 202 5.47 1.82 3.93
CA THR A 202 5.17 0.39 4.06
C THR A 202 3.94 -0.01 3.26
N GLY A 203 3.02 0.93 3.03
CA GLY A 203 1.76 0.72 2.34
C GLY A 203 1.89 0.57 0.82
N VAL A 204 3.06 0.88 0.23
CA VAL A 204 3.25 0.87 -1.23
C VAL A 204 2.89 -0.49 -1.83
N LYS A 205 3.40 -1.59 -1.28
CA LYS A 205 3.08 -2.95 -1.75
C LYS A 205 1.59 -3.27 -1.74
N TYR A 206 0.87 -2.83 -0.70
CA TYR A 206 -0.57 -3.09 -0.59
C TYR A 206 -1.33 -2.29 -1.65
N SER A 207 -0.93 -1.04 -1.89
CA SER A 207 -1.54 -0.19 -2.92
C SER A 207 -1.45 -0.79 -4.32
N ILE A 208 -0.33 -1.43 -4.67
CA ILE A 208 -0.12 -2.06 -5.98
C ILE A 208 -1.19 -3.12 -6.26
N TYR A 209 -1.38 -4.10 -5.37
CA TYR A 209 -2.37 -5.17 -5.59
C TYR A 209 -3.81 -4.70 -5.44
N LEU A 210 -4.05 -3.67 -4.63
CA LEU A 210 -5.36 -3.01 -4.58
C LEU A 210 -5.70 -2.30 -5.90
N ASP A 211 -4.72 -1.73 -6.59
CA ASP A 211 -4.91 -1.11 -7.90
C ASP A 211 -5.14 -2.16 -9.00
N ILE A 212 -4.43 -3.28 -8.95
CA ILE A 212 -4.72 -4.44 -9.81
C ILE A 212 -6.15 -4.93 -9.59
N ASN A 213 -6.59 -5.03 -8.33
CA ASN A 213 -7.97 -5.39 -8.02
C ASN A 213 -9.00 -4.37 -8.51
N ASN A 214 -8.65 -3.08 -8.57
CA ASN A 214 -9.54 -2.08 -9.17
C ASN A 214 -9.69 -2.28 -10.68
N CYS A 215 -8.64 -2.69 -11.40
CA CYS A 215 -8.76 -3.06 -12.81
C CYS A 215 -9.75 -4.22 -13.03
N LEU A 216 -9.71 -5.24 -12.15
CA LEU A 216 -10.67 -6.37 -12.18
C LEU A 216 -12.12 -5.90 -12.09
N LYS A 217 -12.41 -4.94 -11.21
CA LYS A 217 -13.78 -4.39 -11.01
C LYS A 217 -14.34 -3.71 -12.26
N HIS A 218 -13.49 -3.30 -13.21
CA HIS A 218 -13.90 -2.70 -14.48
C HIS A 218 -13.93 -3.72 -15.64
N ASN A 219 -14.05 -5.02 -15.33
CA ASN A 219 -13.97 -6.13 -16.30
C ASN A 219 -12.69 -6.11 -17.16
N THR A 220 -11.68 -5.37 -16.70
CA THR A 220 -10.38 -5.32 -17.34
C THR A 220 -9.52 -6.35 -16.64
N ILE A 221 -9.59 -7.60 -17.11
CA ILE A 221 -8.83 -8.69 -16.53
C ILE A 221 -7.33 -8.43 -16.82
N PRO A 222 -6.49 -8.16 -15.80
CA PRO A 222 -5.06 -8.26 -15.95
C PRO A 222 -4.75 -9.76 -16.03
N TYR A 223 -4.41 -10.22 -17.22
CA TYR A 223 -4.18 -11.64 -17.45
C TYR A 223 -2.93 -12.07 -16.68
N VAL A 224 -3.07 -13.17 -15.95
CA VAL A 224 -1.93 -13.92 -15.42
C VAL A 224 -1.21 -14.56 -16.59
N ILE A 225 -0.01 -14.06 -16.88
CA ILE A 225 0.84 -14.56 -17.96
C ILE A 225 2.13 -15.17 -17.40
N TYR A 226 2.65 -16.16 -18.11
CA TYR A 226 3.94 -16.77 -17.81
C TYR A 226 5.01 -16.22 -18.75
N LYS A 227 6.18 -15.91 -18.20
CA LYS A 227 7.35 -15.42 -18.94
C LYS A 227 8.59 -16.17 -18.48
N SER A 228 9.38 -16.65 -19.43
CA SER A 228 10.71 -17.19 -19.16
C SER A 228 11.71 -16.05 -19.21
N GLU A 229 12.52 -15.92 -18.17
CA GLU A 229 13.64 -14.98 -18.11
C GLU A 229 14.92 -15.76 -17.87
N THR A 230 15.96 -15.44 -18.64
CA THR A 230 17.27 -16.08 -18.55
C THR A 230 18.25 -15.13 -17.88
N PHE A 231 18.94 -15.62 -16.86
CA PHE A 231 19.97 -14.91 -16.12
C PHE A 231 21.33 -15.46 -16.52
N LYS A 232 22.35 -14.59 -16.55
CA LYS A 232 23.72 -14.97 -16.92
C LYS A 232 24.61 -15.35 -15.74
N ASN A 233 24.28 -14.96 -14.51
CA ASN A 233 25.13 -15.18 -13.34
C ASN A 233 24.35 -15.45 -12.02
N PRO A 234 24.04 -16.72 -11.69
CA PRO A 234 24.36 -17.94 -12.44
C PRO A 234 23.57 -18.05 -13.75
N VAL A 235 24.03 -18.90 -14.68
CA VAL A 235 23.26 -19.22 -15.89
C VAL A 235 22.05 -20.05 -15.47
N GLU A 236 20.88 -19.43 -15.43
CA GLU A 236 19.62 -20.07 -15.07
C GLU A 236 18.46 -19.46 -15.85
N THR A 237 17.46 -20.28 -16.19
CA THR A 237 16.19 -19.79 -16.72
C THR A 237 15.12 -19.95 -15.65
N ARG A 238 14.42 -18.87 -15.33
CA ARG A 238 13.30 -18.88 -14.39
C ARG A 238 12.00 -18.53 -15.10
N ILE A 239 10.92 -19.14 -14.66
CA ILE A 239 9.57 -18.84 -15.15
C ILE A 239 8.88 -17.97 -14.10
N PHE A 240 8.56 -16.75 -14.50
CA PHE A 240 7.80 -15.79 -13.73
C PHE A 240 6.33 -15.81 -14.15
N GLU A 241 5.49 -15.40 -13.21
CA GLU A 241 4.06 -15.29 -13.37
C GLU A 241 3.69 -13.84 -13.07
N TYR A 242 3.03 -13.16 -14.01
CA TYR A 242 2.77 -11.73 -13.93
C TYR A 242 1.29 -11.41 -14.17
N PHE A 243 0.77 -10.43 -13.43
CA PHE A 243 -0.39 -9.66 -13.84
C PHE A 243 0.04 -8.68 -14.92
N GLU A 244 -0.45 -8.84 -16.15
CA GLU A 244 -0.16 -7.90 -17.24
C GLU A 244 -1.24 -6.82 -17.35
N ILE A 245 -0.80 -5.56 -17.32
CA ILE A 245 -1.64 -4.40 -17.61
C ILE A 245 -1.06 -3.69 -18.84
N LYS A 246 -1.79 -3.71 -19.94
CA LYS A 246 -1.42 -2.97 -21.16
C LYS A 246 -1.52 -1.47 -20.93
N ASN A 247 -0.65 -0.68 -21.53
CA ASN A 247 -0.59 0.77 -21.31
C ASN A 247 -1.92 1.47 -21.63
N TYR A 248 -2.65 1.04 -22.68
CA TYR A 248 -3.98 1.60 -23.00
C TYR A 248 -5.05 1.33 -21.93
N LYS A 249 -4.82 0.38 -21.01
CA LYS A 249 -5.69 0.07 -19.88
C LYS A 249 -5.37 0.89 -18.63
N ASN A 250 -4.38 1.79 -18.68
CA ASN A 250 -3.98 2.62 -17.54
C ASN A 250 -5.11 3.53 -17.02
N VAL A 251 -6.14 3.81 -17.83
CA VAL A 251 -7.32 4.58 -17.43
C VAL A 251 -8.12 3.91 -16.31
N PHE A 252 -8.03 2.58 -16.19
CA PHE A 252 -8.70 1.80 -15.15
C PHE A 252 -7.90 1.71 -13.84
N LEU A 253 -6.66 2.20 -13.84
CA LEU A 253 -5.87 2.35 -12.62
C LEU A 253 -6.32 3.60 -11.87
N LYS A 254 -6.37 3.50 -10.54
CA LYS A 254 -6.55 4.67 -9.68
C LYS A 254 -5.30 5.54 -9.71
N ASP A 255 -5.46 6.82 -9.38
CA ASP A 255 -4.31 7.71 -9.20
C ASP A 255 -3.41 7.15 -8.09
N GLY A 256 -2.15 6.88 -8.42
CA GLY A 256 -1.20 6.22 -7.55
C GLY A 256 0.02 5.70 -8.30
N PHE A 257 0.88 4.98 -7.59
CA PHE A 257 2.20 4.56 -8.10
C PHE A 257 2.11 3.70 -9.35
N LEU A 258 1.17 2.74 -9.39
CA LEU A 258 1.05 1.83 -10.51
C LEU A 258 0.59 2.55 -11.79
N LYS A 259 -0.29 3.55 -11.65
CA LYS A 259 -0.72 4.40 -12.76
C LYS A 259 0.42 5.30 -13.24
N ASP A 260 1.16 5.92 -12.33
CA ASP A 260 2.33 6.72 -12.69
C ASP A 260 3.35 5.87 -13.48
N ILE A 261 3.65 4.66 -13.01
CA ILE A 261 4.51 3.70 -13.70
C ILE A 261 3.93 3.25 -15.05
N ALA A 262 2.61 3.10 -15.17
CA ALA A 262 1.98 2.80 -16.46
C ALA A 262 2.12 3.96 -17.45
N THR A 263 2.00 5.20 -16.96
CA THR A 263 1.98 6.42 -17.79
C THR A 263 3.35 6.99 -18.15
N ILE A 264 4.36 6.81 -17.29
CA ILE A 264 5.73 7.26 -17.57
C ILE A 264 6.26 6.55 -18.81
N SER A 265 7.04 7.26 -19.63
CA SER A 265 7.64 6.66 -20.82
C SER A 265 8.69 5.61 -20.45
N PHE A 266 8.93 4.65 -21.35
CA PHE A 266 9.96 3.63 -21.13
C PHE A 266 11.34 4.27 -20.92
N ASP A 267 11.69 5.25 -21.75
CA ASP A 267 13.02 5.88 -21.74
C ASP A 267 13.20 6.77 -20.49
N GLU A 268 12.16 7.43 -20.02
CA GLU A 268 12.20 8.20 -18.76
C GLU A 268 12.31 7.30 -17.53
N LEU A 269 11.58 6.18 -17.48
CA LEU A 269 11.76 5.21 -16.40
C LEU A 269 13.16 4.58 -16.44
N LYS A 270 13.69 4.31 -17.63
CA LYS A 270 15.05 3.78 -17.80
C LYS A 270 16.09 4.70 -17.17
N GLU A 271 16.00 6.02 -17.37
CA GLU A 271 16.93 6.97 -16.74
C GLU A 271 16.77 7.02 -15.21
N ASN A 272 15.55 6.90 -14.68
CA ASN A 272 15.31 6.76 -13.24
C ASN A 272 16.00 5.51 -12.65
N LEU A 273 15.89 4.36 -13.32
CA LEU A 273 16.52 3.12 -12.86
C LEU A 273 18.04 3.11 -13.05
N LYS A 274 18.53 3.77 -14.11
CA LYS A 274 19.96 4.01 -14.32
C LYS A 274 20.56 4.86 -13.21
N PHE A 275 19.86 5.90 -12.76
CA PHE A 275 20.26 6.69 -11.60
C PHE A 275 20.44 5.79 -10.37
N LYS A 276 19.45 4.94 -10.06
CA LYS A 276 19.55 3.94 -8.97
C LYS A 276 20.73 2.99 -9.14
N LYS A 277 21.07 2.59 -10.37
CA LYS A 277 22.25 1.75 -10.64
C LYS A 277 23.58 2.45 -10.38
N VAL A 278 23.67 3.73 -10.70
CA VAL A 278 24.92 4.51 -10.54
C VAL A 278 25.13 4.92 -9.09
N TYR A 279 24.08 5.41 -8.43
CA TYR A 279 24.19 6.02 -7.11
C TYR A 279 23.71 5.13 -5.96
N GLY A 280 22.96 4.07 -6.26
CA GLY A 280 22.47 3.08 -5.29
C GLY A 280 20.98 3.20 -4.99
N ASN A 281 20.42 2.12 -4.43
CA ASN A 281 18.99 2.01 -4.12
C ASN A 281 18.51 3.03 -3.07
N PHE A 282 19.42 3.55 -2.23
CA PHE A 282 19.09 4.50 -1.18
C PHE A 282 18.87 5.93 -1.66
N GLU A 283 19.32 6.25 -2.87
CA GLU A 283 19.19 7.59 -3.45
C GLU A 283 17.82 7.80 -4.08
N ILE A 284 17.28 9.02 -4.02
CA ILE A 284 15.94 9.35 -4.51
C ILE A 284 16.03 9.70 -5.99
N CYS A 285 15.34 8.98 -6.87
CA CYS A 285 15.25 9.33 -8.29
C CYS A 285 14.11 10.32 -8.57
N SER A 286 14.08 10.95 -9.75
CA SER A 286 13.11 12.00 -10.07
C SER A 286 11.64 11.56 -9.95
N LEU A 287 11.34 10.28 -10.21
CA LEU A 287 10.01 9.74 -10.01
C LEU A 287 9.62 9.65 -8.52
N GLU A 288 10.56 9.30 -7.65
CA GLU A 288 10.34 9.26 -6.20
C GLU A 288 10.26 10.68 -5.61
N GLU A 289 11.03 11.64 -6.15
CA GLU A 289 10.91 13.06 -5.80
C GLU A 289 9.50 13.57 -6.09
N LYS A 290 8.91 13.22 -7.24
CA LYS A 290 7.53 13.57 -7.59
C LYS A 290 6.52 13.00 -6.59
N TRP A 291 6.74 11.77 -6.14
CA TRP A 291 5.87 11.10 -5.17
C TRP A 291 6.03 11.67 -3.76
N GLU A 292 7.21 12.16 -3.41
CA GLU A 292 7.57 12.65 -2.07
C GLU A 292 7.27 11.61 -0.98
N ILE A 293 7.49 10.32 -1.25
CA ILE A 293 7.29 9.23 -0.27
C ILE A 293 8.59 8.55 0.15
N GLY A 294 9.72 9.13 -0.23
CA GLY A 294 11.05 8.59 -0.02
C GLY A 294 11.41 7.48 -1.00
N LYS A 295 12.47 6.74 -0.66
CA LYS A 295 13.01 5.64 -1.47
C LYS A 295 12.09 4.41 -1.43
N VAL A 296 11.50 4.08 -2.58
CA VAL A 296 10.59 2.94 -2.74
C VAL A 296 10.83 2.16 -4.02
N ILE A 297 11.65 2.69 -4.93
CA ILE A 297 12.13 2.02 -6.13
C ILE A 297 13.52 1.46 -5.85
N ASP A 298 13.64 0.15 -5.97
CA ASP A 298 14.90 -0.57 -5.87
C ASP A 298 15.21 -1.32 -7.17
N ILE A 299 16.48 -1.58 -7.44
CA ILE A 299 16.90 -2.49 -8.51
C ILE A 299 17.74 -3.64 -7.93
N ASP A 300 17.80 -4.74 -8.68
CA ASP A 300 18.78 -5.78 -8.43
C ASP A 300 20.14 -5.29 -8.95
N LEU A 301 21.04 -4.90 -8.04
CA LEU A 301 22.36 -4.39 -8.42
C LEU A 301 23.23 -5.46 -9.11
N LYS A 302 23.00 -6.74 -8.82
CA LYS A 302 23.76 -7.86 -9.40
C LYS A 302 23.29 -8.17 -10.81
N ASN A 303 21.98 -8.32 -11.00
CA ASN A 303 21.40 -8.70 -12.29
C ASN A 303 21.09 -7.50 -13.20
N GLY A 304 21.04 -6.29 -12.63
CA GLY A 304 20.68 -5.07 -13.34
C GLY A 304 19.17 -4.81 -13.37
N TYR A 305 18.79 -3.81 -14.17
CA TYR A 305 17.43 -3.30 -14.27
C TYR A 305 16.87 -3.36 -15.69
N ILE A 306 17.62 -3.90 -16.65
CA ILE A 306 17.25 -3.95 -18.06
C ILE A 306 17.63 -5.31 -18.64
N ASP A 307 16.78 -5.85 -19.51
CA ASP A 307 17.07 -7.08 -20.25
C ASP A 307 18.17 -6.88 -21.29
N GLU A 308 18.63 -7.99 -21.88
CA GLU A 308 19.73 -7.98 -22.85
C GLU A 308 19.38 -7.23 -24.13
N ASP A 309 18.13 -7.34 -24.56
CA ASP A 309 17.62 -6.69 -25.78
C ASP A 309 17.29 -5.20 -25.56
N GLY A 310 17.34 -4.72 -24.31
CA GLY A 310 17.03 -3.34 -23.97
C GLY A 310 15.55 -2.95 -24.07
N ASN A 311 14.66 -3.94 -24.16
CA ASN A 311 13.22 -3.78 -24.41
C ASN A 311 12.36 -3.86 -23.15
N LYS A 312 12.95 -4.28 -22.03
CA LYS A 312 12.24 -4.50 -20.78
C LYS A 312 13.05 -4.03 -19.60
N LEU A 313 12.40 -3.30 -18.71
CA LEU A 313 12.95 -2.84 -17.45
C LEU A 313 12.46 -3.73 -16.31
N TYR A 314 13.29 -3.93 -15.29
CA TYR A 314 13.02 -4.67 -14.05
C TYR A 314 13.38 -3.82 -12.84
N PHE A 315 12.50 -3.77 -11.87
CA PHE A 315 12.71 -3.04 -10.62
C PHE A 315 11.75 -3.56 -9.56
N TYR A 316 11.96 -3.15 -8.31
CA TYR A 316 11.05 -3.39 -7.21
C TYR A 316 10.39 -2.07 -6.82
N LEU A 317 9.08 -2.09 -6.60
CA LEU A 317 8.34 -0.98 -6.04
C LEU A 317 7.78 -1.41 -4.68
N GLY A 318 8.31 -0.89 -3.59
CA GLY A 318 7.94 -1.30 -2.23
C GLY A 318 8.07 -2.81 -2.04
N SER A 319 9.19 -3.40 -2.46
CA SER A 319 9.45 -4.86 -2.50
C SER A 319 8.63 -5.70 -3.47
N VAL A 320 7.77 -5.11 -4.31
CA VAL A 320 7.04 -5.85 -5.35
C VAL A 320 7.82 -5.81 -6.65
N LEU A 321 8.14 -6.98 -7.23
CA LEU A 321 8.81 -7.05 -8.53
C LEU A 321 7.86 -6.55 -9.62
N ILE A 322 8.32 -5.53 -10.34
CA ILE A 322 7.66 -4.96 -11.49
C ILE A 322 8.59 -5.03 -12.69
N SER A 323 8.00 -5.29 -13.85
CA SER A 323 8.65 -5.08 -15.13
C SER A 323 7.85 -4.13 -16.01
N LYS A 324 8.54 -3.31 -16.79
CA LYS A 324 7.92 -2.40 -17.76
C LYS A 324 8.48 -2.64 -19.16
N THR A 325 7.59 -2.74 -20.13
CA THR A 325 7.89 -2.70 -21.56
C THR A 325 7.36 -1.40 -22.17
N ARG A 326 7.59 -1.19 -23.47
CA ARG A 326 6.97 -0.06 -24.20
C ARG A 326 5.43 -0.13 -24.24
N ASP A 327 4.84 -1.31 -24.08
CA ASP A 327 3.40 -1.53 -24.28
C ASP A 327 2.63 -1.99 -23.02
N SER A 328 3.33 -2.39 -21.96
CA SER A 328 2.71 -2.92 -20.76
C SER A 328 3.56 -2.78 -19.51
N ILE A 329 2.89 -2.93 -18.37
CA ILE A 329 3.51 -3.21 -17.07
C ILE A 329 3.15 -4.63 -16.65
N LEU A 330 4.10 -5.31 -16.03
CA LEU A 330 4.02 -6.67 -15.54
C LEU A 330 4.29 -6.63 -14.04
N VAL A 331 3.31 -7.02 -13.22
CA VAL A 331 3.47 -7.07 -11.76
C VAL A 331 3.54 -8.51 -11.31
N ASP A 332 4.55 -8.89 -10.52
CA ASP A 332 4.73 -10.28 -10.09
C ASP A 332 3.47 -10.79 -9.38
N ALA A 333 2.88 -11.85 -9.92
CA ALA A 333 1.66 -12.44 -9.42
C ALA A 333 1.93 -13.61 -8.47
N ASN A 334 3.19 -13.97 -8.23
CA ASN A 334 3.55 -15.15 -7.46
C ASN A 334 4.27 -14.77 -6.16
N SER A 335 5.60 -14.68 -6.18
CA SER A 335 6.40 -14.57 -4.96
C SER A 335 6.12 -13.25 -4.24
N SER A 336 6.23 -12.11 -4.95
CA SER A 336 5.95 -10.80 -4.37
C SER A 336 4.51 -10.69 -3.89
N TYR A 337 3.56 -11.31 -4.60
CA TYR A 337 2.15 -11.25 -4.21
C TYR A 337 1.89 -12.06 -2.93
N ARG A 338 2.44 -13.28 -2.87
CA ARG A 338 2.31 -14.15 -1.69
C ARG A 338 3.01 -13.55 -0.47
N ASP A 339 4.18 -12.96 -0.64
CA ASP A 339 4.91 -12.29 0.44
C ASP A 339 4.13 -11.06 0.93
N THR A 340 3.57 -10.28 0.01
CA THR A 340 2.71 -9.14 0.35
C THR A 340 1.45 -9.59 1.11
N LEU A 341 0.81 -10.67 0.67
CA LEU A 341 -0.37 -11.23 1.32
C LEU A 341 -0.06 -11.76 2.73
N SER A 342 1.04 -12.51 2.87
CA SER A 342 1.49 -13.03 4.17
C SER A 342 1.77 -11.89 5.15
N ARG A 343 2.47 -10.85 4.66
CA ARG A 343 2.77 -9.66 5.46
C ARG A 343 1.51 -8.90 5.84
N LEU A 344 0.56 -8.74 4.93
CA LEU A 344 -0.74 -8.10 5.21
C LEU A 344 -1.48 -8.81 6.34
N ILE A 345 -1.56 -10.15 6.27
CA ILE A 345 -2.22 -10.95 7.31
C ILE A 345 -1.52 -10.76 8.66
N SER A 346 -0.18 -10.75 8.68
CA SER A 346 0.59 -10.50 9.89
C SER A 346 0.33 -9.11 10.47
N ASP A 347 0.33 -8.09 9.63
CA ASP A 347 0.11 -6.70 10.02
C ASP A 347 -1.32 -6.48 10.58
N ILE A 348 -2.33 -7.10 9.95
CA ILE A 348 -3.72 -7.10 10.43
C ILE A 348 -3.86 -7.78 11.79
N LYS A 349 -3.24 -8.97 11.96
CA LYS A 349 -3.27 -9.69 13.25
C LYS A 349 -2.64 -8.87 14.36
N ARG A 350 -1.48 -8.27 14.10
CA ARG A 350 -0.78 -7.39 15.05
C ARG A 350 -1.69 -6.24 15.52
N GLY A 351 -2.36 -5.57 14.59
CA GLY A 351 -3.25 -4.47 14.95
C GLY A 351 -4.54 -4.91 15.65
N ILE A 352 -5.06 -6.12 15.38
CA ILE A 352 -6.14 -6.72 16.17
C ILE A 352 -5.67 -6.96 17.60
N GLU A 353 -4.52 -7.61 17.79
CA GLU A 353 -3.94 -7.91 19.11
C GLU A 353 -3.69 -6.63 19.93
N TYR A 354 -3.20 -5.57 19.28
CA TYR A 354 -3.01 -4.26 19.90
C TYR A 354 -4.32 -3.72 20.52
N LEU A 355 -5.40 -3.68 19.73
CA LEU A 355 -6.71 -3.17 20.18
C LEU A 355 -7.35 -4.06 21.26
N GLU A 356 -7.14 -5.37 21.19
CA GLU A 356 -7.66 -6.29 22.21
C GLU A 356 -6.96 -6.10 23.56
N ASN A 357 -5.64 -6.02 23.54
CA ASN A 357 -4.86 -5.79 24.74
C ASN A 357 -5.25 -4.46 25.39
N LYS A 358 -5.45 -3.41 24.58
CA LYS A 358 -5.86 -2.11 25.10
C LYS A 358 -7.24 -2.11 25.74
N ASN A 359 -8.22 -2.72 25.08
CA ASN A 359 -9.58 -2.81 25.64
C ASN A 359 -9.61 -3.58 26.97
N LEU A 360 -8.74 -4.57 27.17
CA LEU A 360 -8.63 -5.28 28.46
C LEU A 360 -8.16 -4.39 29.62
N TYR A 361 -7.45 -3.29 29.35
CA TYR A 361 -7.01 -2.33 30.36
C TYR A 361 -8.07 -1.25 30.67
N ASN A 362 -8.97 -0.94 29.74
CA ASN A 362 -10.03 0.06 29.95
C ASN A 362 -11.26 -0.48 30.71
N TYR A 363 -11.30 -1.78 31.02
CA TYR A 363 -12.36 -2.43 31.82
C TYR A 363 -11.86 -2.99 33.17
N LYS A 364 -10.69 -2.55 33.64
CA LYS A 364 -10.23 -2.72 35.03
C LYS A 364 -10.18 -1.36 35.70
#